data_AF-A0A8J2Z7Y7-F1
#
_entry.id   AF-A0A8J2Z7Y7-F1
#
_cell.length_a   1.000
_cell.length_b   1.000
_cell.length_c   1.000
_cell.angle_alpha   90.00
_cell.angle_beta   90.00
_cell.angle_gamma   90.00
#
_symmetry.space_group_name_H-M   'P 1'
#
loop_
_entity.id
_entity.type
_entity.pdbx_description
1 polymer ?
#
loop_
_entity_poly.entity_id
_entity_poly.type
_entity_poly.pdbx_seq_one_letter_code
_entity_poly.pdbx_strand_id
1 'polypeptide(L)'
;MTAIVRRDAPAPGSQPEPGAAFLEVIETARRFVAAHDEAAASSAAAAPSPLTFAEGVERDALAFRLERAARELRRAVRAMDAAPSRTAPAPAGQAMRSVRERDARGHDESA
;
A
#
# COMPACT_ATOMS: atom_id res chain seq x y z
N MET A 1 15.90 -6.68 38.85
CA MET A 1 14.62 -7.05 38.21
C MET A 1 14.48 -6.21 36.95
N THR A 2 14.78 -6.78 35.79
CA THR A 2 14.82 -6.06 34.51
C THR A 2 13.56 -6.38 33.73
N ALA A 3 12.66 -5.40 33.58
CA ALA A 3 11.42 -5.57 32.84
C ALA A 3 11.75 -5.68 31.34
N ILE A 4 11.60 -6.88 30.79
CA ILE A 4 11.63 -7.11 29.35
C ILE A 4 10.33 -6.52 28.81
N VAL A 5 10.39 -5.31 28.26
CA VAL A 5 9.32 -4.73 27.47
C VAL A 5 9.16 -5.61 26.23
N ARG A 6 8.25 -6.58 26.30
CA ARG A 6 7.79 -7.32 25.12
C ARG A 6 7.11 -6.29 24.22
N ARG A 7 7.83 -5.89 23.17
CA ARG A 7 7.27 -5.13 22.06
C ARG A 7 6.16 -6.01 21.48
N ASP A 8 4.91 -5.63 21.70
CA ASP A 8 3.76 -6.34 21.13
C ASP A 8 3.94 -6.41 19.62
N ALA A 9 4.32 -7.59 19.14
CA ALA A 9 4.28 -7.89 17.72
C ALA A 9 2.80 -7.94 17.34
N PRO A 10 2.35 -7.24 16.27
CA PRO A 10 0.97 -7.33 15.83
C PRO A 10 0.63 -8.80 15.54
N ALA A 11 -0.57 -9.22 15.95
CA ALA A 11 -1.03 -10.59 15.80
C ALA A 11 -0.89 -11.04 14.32
N PRO A 12 -0.36 -12.25 14.05
CA PRO A 12 -0.28 -12.76 12.70
C PRO A 12 -1.70 -12.91 12.14
N GLY A 13 -2.08 -12.03 11.21
CA GLY A 13 -3.42 -11.99 10.62
C GLY A 13 -4.10 -10.62 10.64
N SER A 14 -3.58 -9.65 11.38
CA SER A 14 -4.05 -8.26 11.27
C SER A 14 -3.56 -7.65 9.96
N GLN A 15 -4.43 -7.53 8.97
CA GLN A 15 -4.10 -6.79 7.76
C GLN A 15 -3.80 -5.32 8.11
N PRO A 16 -2.82 -4.69 7.45
CA PRO A 16 -2.53 -3.28 7.67
C PRO A 16 -3.78 -2.45 7.38
N GLU A 17 -4.09 -1.52 8.29
CA GLU A 17 -5.14 -0.53 8.06
C GLU A 17 -4.89 0.18 6.72
N PRO A 18 -5.92 0.47 5.90
CA PRO A 18 -5.74 1.02 4.56
C PRO A 18 -4.85 2.28 4.51
N GLY A 19 -4.92 3.12 5.55
CA GLY A 19 -4.04 4.28 5.70
C GLY A 19 -2.57 3.94 5.96
N ALA A 20 -2.29 2.88 6.72
CA ALA A 20 -0.93 2.41 6.96
C ALA A 20 -0.30 1.80 5.69
N ALA A 21 -1.09 1.03 4.92
CA ALA A 21 -0.65 0.45 3.66
C ALA A 21 -0.30 1.54 2.62
N PHE A 22 -1.12 2.59 2.53
CA PHE A 22 -0.84 3.72 1.63
C PHE A 22 0.43 4.49 2.01
N LEU A 23 0.65 4.73 3.30
CA LEU A 23 1.89 5.36 3.79
C LEU A 23 3.13 4.51 3.48
N GLU A 24 3.04 3.19 3.61
CA GLU A 24 4.11 2.26 3.26
C GLU A 24 4.43 2.29 1.76
N VAL A 25 3.42 2.38 0.89
CA VAL A 25 3.63 2.57 -0.56
C VAL A 25 4.35 3.89 -0.85
N ILE A 26 3.96 4.99 -0.20
CA ILE A 26 4.63 6.29 -0.39
C ILE A 26 6.09 6.23 0.06
N GLU A 27 6.35 5.63 1.23
CA GLU A 27 7.70 5.53 1.77
C GLU A 27 8.61 4.69 0.87
N THR A 28 8.13 3.51 0.43
CA THR A 28 8.88 2.64 -0.47
C THR A 28 9.09 3.26 -1.84
N ALA A 29 8.12 4.02 -2.37
CA ALA A 29 8.27 4.77 -3.61
C ALA A 29 9.36 5.86 -3.50
N ARG A 30 9.40 6.61 -2.38
CA ARG A 30 10.45 7.61 -2.14
C ARG A 30 11.84 6.97 -2.11
N ARG A 31 12.00 5.83 -1.44
CA ARG A 31 13.27 5.09 -1.39
C ARG A 31 13.70 4.60 -2.78
N PHE A 32 12.74 4.14 -3.59
CA PHE A 32 13.01 3.70 -4.96
C PHE A 32 13.49 4.86 -5.84
N VAL A 33 12.82 6.01 -5.79
CA VAL A 33 13.24 7.21 -6.56
C VAL A 33 14.64 7.65 -6.16
N ALA A 34 14.93 7.71 -4.86
CA ALA A 34 16.28 8.07 -4.39
C ALA A 34 17.37 7.11 -4.92
N ALA A 35 17.12 5.80 -4.86
CA ALA A 35 18.06 4.81 -5.41
C ALA A 35 18.21 4.92 -6.94
N HIS A 36 17.14 5.26 -7.64
CA HIS A 36 17.16 5.48 -9.09
C HIS A 36 17.96 6.74 -9.46
N ASP A 37 17.79 7.84 -8.73
CA ASP A 37 18.53 9.08 -8.95
C ASP A 37 20.02 8.90 -8.67
N GLU A 38 20.39 8.14 -7.62
CA GLU A 38 21.80 7.77 -7.37
C GLU A 38 22.40 6.96 -8.52
N ALA A 39 21.67 5.98 -9.04
CA ALA A 39 22.11 5.17 -10.17
C ALA A 39 22.23 5.99 -11.46
N ALA A 40 21.26 6.89 -11.71
CA ALA A 40 21.27 7.78 -12.86
C ALA A 40 22.45 8.76 -12.83
N ALA A 41 22.72 9.36 -11.66
CA ALA A 41 23.87 10.24 -11.46
C ALA A 41 25.20 9.53 -11.69
N SER A 42 25.32 8.27 -11.26
CA SER A 42 26.48 7.43 -11.54
C SER A 42 26.66 7.13 -13.04
N SER A 43 25.55 6.96 -13.78
CA SER A 43 25.59 6.67 -15.22
C SER A 43 25.84 7.90 -16.11
N ALA A 44 25.53 9.10 -15.61
CA ALA A 44 25.70 10.36 -16.32
C ALA A 44 27.16 10.87 -16.32
N ALA A 45 28.06 10.26 -15.54
CA ALA A 45 29.49 10.53 -15.62
C ALA A 45 30.02 10.13 -17.01
N ALA A 46 30.77 11.02 -17.65
CA ALA A 46 31.23 10.89 -19.05
C ALA A 46 32.00 9.58 -19.34
N ALA A 47 32.06 9.23 -20.63
CA ALA A 47 32.60 8.01 -21.26
C ALA A 47 33.35 7.05 -20.30
N PRO A 48 32.90 5.79 -20.15
CA PRO A 48 33.40 4.92 -19.11
C PRO A 48 34.90 4.72 -19.27
N SER A 49 35.66 5.35 -18.37
CA SER A 49 37.03 4.92 -18.09
C SER A 49 36.96 3.47 -17.62
N PRO A 50 37.98 2.64 -17.89
CA PRO A 50 37.99 1.27 -17.40
C PRO A 50 37.78 1.28 -15.89
N LEU A 51 36.68 0.68 -15.44
CA LEU A 51 36.32 0.63 -14.03
C LEU A 51 37.43 -0.09 -13.26
N THR A 52 37.91 0.54 -12.20
CA THR A 52 38.65 -0.13 -11.16
C THR A 52 37.75 -1.16 -10.47
N PHE A 53 38.35 -2.15 -9.80
CA PHE A 53 37.59 -3.13 -9.02
C PHE A 53 36.67 -2.46 -7.98
N ALA A 54 37.16 -1.40 -7.31
CA ALA A 54 36.39 -0.66 -6.31
C ALA A 54 35.14 -0.02 -6.94
N GLU A 55 35.29 0.65 -8.08
CA GLU A 55 34.16 1.27 -8.81
C GLU A 55 33.16 0.21 -9.32
N GLY A 56 33.66 -0.97 -9.71
CA GLY A 56 32.82 -2.12 -10.06
C GLY A 56 31.94 -2.58 -8.89
N VAL A 57 32.53 -2.71 -7.70
CA VAL A 57 31.81 -3.08 -6.47
C VAL A 57 30.78 -2.03 -6.08
N GLU A 58 31.12 -0.75 -6.19
CA GLU A 58 30.18 0.36 -5.90
C GLU A 58 28.97 0.35 -6.83
N ARG A 59 29.21 0.10 -8.14
CA ARG A 59 28.14 -0.02 -9.13
C ARG A 59 27.24 -1.23 -8.86
N ASP A 60 27.82 -2.36 -8.49
CA ASP A 60 27.04 -3.57 -8.16
C ASP A 60 26.24 -3.38 -6.87
N ALA A 61 26.81 -2.69 -5.88
CA ALA A 61 26.11 -2.32 -4.65
C ALA A 61 24.93 -1.37 -4.93
N LEU A 62 25.11 -0.38 -5.82
CA LEU A 62 24.04 0.49 -6.31
C LEU A 62 22.93 -0.32 -7.00
N ALA A 63 23.29 -1.22 -7.91
CA ALA A 63 22.33 -2.09 -8.60
C ALA A 63 21.53 -2.96 -7.62
N PHE A 64 22.19 -3.52 -6.60
CA PHE A 64 21.53 -4.30 -5.56
C PHE A 64 20.54 -3.45 -4.73
N ARG A 65 20.93 -2.21 -4.37
CA ARG A 65 20.04 -1.27 -3.65
C ARG A 65 18.81 -0.92 -4.47
N LEU A 66 18.97 -0.68 -5.77
CA LEU A 66 17.86 -0.38 -6.68
C LEU A 66 16.88 -1.56 -6.81
N GLU A 67 17.40 -2.77 -7.04
CA GLU A 67 16.57 -3.98 -7.16
C GLU A 67 15.83 -4.28 -5.86
N ARG A 68 16.49 -4.08 -4.71
CA ARG A 68 15.86 -4.21 -3.39
C ARG A 68 14.71 -3.21 -3.22
N ALA A 69 14.94 -1.93 -3.52
CA ALA A 69 13.90 -0.91 -3.41
C ALA A 69 12.71 -1.19 -4.34
N ALA A 70 12.96 -1.66 -5.56
CA ALA A 70 11.92 -2.07 -6.50
C ALA A 70 11.08 -3.27 -6.00
N ARG A 71 11.72 -4.24 -5.31
CA ARG A 71 11.01 -5.36 -4.67
C ARG A 71 10.16 -4.90 -3.49
N GLU A 72 10.69 -4.03 -2.65
CA GLU A 72 9.96 -3.45 -1.52
C GLU A 72 8.72 -2.69 -1.99
N LEU A 73 8.84 -1.85 -3.02
CA LEU A 73 7.72 -1.13 -3.62
C LEU A 73 6.66 -2.09 -4.20
N ARG A 74 7.07 -3.09 -5.00
CA ARG A 74 6.15 -4.09 -5.55
C ARG A 74 5.40 -4.85 -4.45
N ARG A 75 6.07 -5.14 -3.32
CA ARG A 75 5.45 -5.79 -2.17
C ARG A 75 4.43 -4.88 -1.49
N ALA A 76 4.77 -3.61 -1.27
CA ALA A 76 3.87 -2.64 -0.64
C ALA A 76 2.61 -2.42 -1.49
N VAL A 77 2.75 -2.27 -2.81
CA VAL A 77 1.61 -2.13 -3.73
C VAL A 77 0.71 -3.36 -3.68
N ARG A 78 1.27 -4.57 -3.75
CA ARG A 78 0.48 -5.81 -3.63
C ARG A 78 -0.24 -5.93 -2.28
N ALA A 79 0.39 -5.48 -1.20
CA ALA A 79 -0.23 -5.47 0.12
C ALA A 79 -1.40 -4.49 0.20
N MET A 80 -1.27 -3.32 -0.44
CA MET A 80 -2.35 -2.33 -0.56
C MET A 80 -3.51 -2.86 -1.42
N ASP A 81 -3.24 -3.48 -2.57
CA ASP A 81 -4.26 -4.06 -3.46
C ASP A 81 -5.01 -5.24 -2.80
N ALA A 82 -4.32 -5.99 -1.94
CA ALA A 82 -4.90 -7.12 -1.21
C ALA A 82 -5.71 -6.70 0.02
N ALA A 83 -5.65 -5.42 0.43
CA ALA A 83 -6.48 -4.92 1.51
C ALA A 83 -7.95 -4.92 1.05
N PRO A 84 -8.88 -5.55 1.79
CA PRO A 84 -10.28 -5.57 1.40
C PRO A 84 -10.78 -4.14 1.37
N SER A 85 -11.11 -3.64 0.17
CA SER A 85 -11.96 -2.48 -0.03
C SER A 85 -13.21 -2.73 0.79
N ARG A 86 -13.32 -2.11 1.97
CA ARG A 86 -14.57 -2.08 2.73
C ARG A 86 -15.54 -1.14 2.00
N THR A 87 -15.93 -1.49 0.78
CA THR A 87 -17.24 -1.10 0.26
C THR A 87 -18.23 -1.87 1.11
N ALA A 88 -18.70 -1.23 2.19
CA ALA A 88 -19.86 -1.72 2.92
C ALA A 88 -20.95 -2.02 1.87
N PRO A 89 -21.54 -3.23 1.84
CA PRO A 89 -22.70 -3.46 1.01
C PRO A 89 -23.74 -2.42 1.43
N ALA A 90 -24.19 -1.59 0.48
CA ALA A 90 -25.34 -0.73 0.69
C ALA A 90 -26.44 -1.60 1.31
N PRO A 91 -27.14 -1.16 2.37
CA PRO A 91 -28.12 -1.99 3.05
C PRO A 91 -29.22 -2.38 2.06
N ALA A 92 -29.08 -3.57 1.49
CA ALA A 92 -30.07 -4.21 0.67
C ALA A 92 -31.21 -4.64 1.59
N GLY A 93 -32.26 -3.82 1.73
CA GLY A 93 -33.49 -4.32 2.34
C GLY A 93 -34.44 -3.35 3.03
N GLN A 94 -34.24 -2.03 3.05
CA GLN A 94 -35.20 -1.14 3.75
C GLN A 94 -35.98 -0.15 2.86
N ALA A 95 -35.66 0.00 1.57
CA ALA A 95 -36.33 1.00 0.73
C ALA A 95 -37.65 0.56 0.07
N MET A 96 -38.03 -0.73 0.10
CA MET A 96 -39.24 -1.21 -0.61
C MET A 96 -40.42 -1.64 0.28
N ARG A 97 -40.32 -1.54 1.62
CA ARG A 97 -41.45 -1.87 2.51
C ARG A 97 -42.36 -0.69 2.82
N SER A 98 -41.88 0.55 2.74
CA SER A 98 -42.67 1.74 3.10
C SER A 98 -43.60 2.25 2.00
N VAL A 99 -43.44 1.80 0.74
CA VAL A 99 -44.34 2.20 -0.36
C VAL A 99 -45.62 1.36 -0.36
N ARG A 100 -45.54 0.05 -0.10
CA ARG A 100 -46.73 -0.83 -0.10
C ARG A 100 -47.67 -0.64 1.11
N GLU A 101 -47.20 -0.05 2.20
CA GLU A 101 -48.06 0.22 3.37
C GLU A 101 -48.85 1.54 3.28
N ARG A 102 -48.47 2.47 2.38
CA ARG A 102 -49.27 3.69 2.14
C ARG A 102 -50.48 3.43 1.25
N ASP A 103 -50.36 2.55 0.26
CA ASP A 103 -51.46 2.26 -0.66
C ASP A 103 -52.59 1.44 0.00
N ALA A 104 -52.31 0.74 1.10
CA ALA A 104 -53.29 -0.07 1.82
C ALA A 104 -54.18 0.72 2.81
N ARG A 105 -53.90 2.01 3.07
CA ARG A 105 -54.66 2.83 4.05
C ARG A 105 -55.47 3.98 3.44
N GLY A 106 -55.56 4.06 2.11
CA GLY A 106 -56.21 5.17 1.40
C GLY A 106 -57.63 4.92 0.88
N HIS A 107 -58.22 3.74 1.11
CA HIS A 107 -59.54 3.38 0.55
C HIS A 107 -60.54 2.91 1.62
N ASP A 108 -60.66 3.67 2.71
CA ASP A 108 -61.80 3.50 3.64
C ASP A 108 -62.26 4.83 4.27
N GLU A 109 -62.26 5.92 3.49
CA GLU A 109 -62.99 7.14 3.85
C GLU A 109 -63.53 7.81 2.58
N SER A 110 -64.72 7.39 2.15
CA SER A 110 -65.78 8.30 1.66
C SER A 110 -67.07 7.50 1.46
N ALA A 111 -68.04 7.88 2.28
CA ALA A 111 -69.45 7.53 2.20
C ALA A 111 -70.12 8.01 0.90
#